data_AF-A0A5R8QD74-F1
#
_entry.id   AF-A0A5R8QD74-F1
#
_cell.length_a   1.000
_cell.length_b   1.000
_cell.length_c   1.000
_cell.angle_alpha   90.00
_cell.angle_beta   90.00
_cell.angle_gamma   90.00
#
_symmetry.space_group_name_H-M   'P 1'
#
loop_
_entity.id
_entity.type
_entity.pdbx_description
1 polymer ?
#
loop_
_entity_poly.entity_id
_entity_poly.type
_entity_poly.pdbx_seq_one_letter_code
_entity_poly.pdbx_strand_id
1 'polypeptide(L)'
;MTLTPAIANKLAAILPRLASNHDGEVVATARAIDRTLKSVGADWHDLTEAFTRGAAVIIIRDRKAAKPEPKPSSRKPPPRSAPSWDSLSLAGRIAWLTICAEKACLSPWEQSFAESILVSLRDDPYRPLSPKQKGICDRIIRSAFNFGFRP
;
A
#
# COMPACT_ATOMS: atom_id res chain seq x y z
N MET A 1 -2.58 2.13 -31.56
CA MET A 1 -1.23 2.51 -32.11
C MET A 1 -0.21 1.46 -31.66
N THR A 2 0.92 1.22 -32.36
CA THR A 2 1.85 0.11 -31.99
C THR A 2 2.98 0.62 -31.09
N LEU A 3 3.12 0.08 -29.88
CA LEU A 3 4.23 0.41 -28.99
C LEU A 3 5.57 -0.07 -29.57
N THR A 4 6.55 0.82 -29.66
CA THR A 4 7.88 0.44 -30.13
C THR A 4 8.61 -0.41 -29.09
N PRO A 5 9.52 -1.33 -29.49
CA PRO A 5 10.28 -2.16 -28.55
C PRO A 5 11.09 -1.35 -27.52
N ALA A 6 11.61 -0.18 -27.93
CA ALA A 6 12.34 0.72 -27.04
C ALA A 6 11.46 1.30 -25.91
N ILE A 7 10.22 1.67 -26.23
CA ILE A 7 9.25 2.15 -25.23
C ILE A 7 8.82 0.97 -24.33
N ALA A 8 8.53 -0.19 -24.91
CA ALA A 8 8.15 -1.38 -24.17
C ALA A 8 9.21 -1.76 -23.11
N ASN A 9 10.50 -1.70 -23.46
CA ASN A 9 11.59 -1.95 -22.52
C ASN A 9 11.67 -0.93 -21.39
N LYS A 10 11.46 0.36 -21.69
CA LYS A 10 11.39 1.42 -20.67
C LYS A 10 10.21 1.21 -19.72
N LEU A 11 9.04 0.87 -20.27
CA LEU A 11 7.83 0.58 -19.51
C LEU A 11 8.03 -0.65 -18.61
N ALA A 12 8.62 -1.72 -19.13
CA ALA A 12 8.93 -2.93 -18.35
C ALA A 12 9.86 -2.66 -17.16
N ALA A 13 10.79 -1.71 -17.28
CA ALA A 13 11.68 -1.31 -16.18
C ALA A 13 10.97 -0.50 -15.09
N ILE A 14 9.98 0.32 -15.43
CA ILE A 14 9.30 1.21 -14.47
C ILE A 14 8.01 0.62 -13.89
N LEU A 15 7.31 -0.24 -14.62
CA LEU A 15 6.05 -0.87 -14.19
C LEU A 15 6.13 -1.57 -12.81
N PRO A 16 7.22 -2.29 -12.45
CA PRO A 16 7.32 -2.91 -11.13
C PRO A 16 7.28 -1.92 -9.96
N ARG A 17 7.68 -0.65 -10.18
CA ARG A 17 7.68 0.38 -9.13
C ARG A 17 6.28 0.83 -8.72
N LEU A 18 5.25 0.51 -9.53
CA LEU A 18 3.85 0.69 -9.14
C LEU A 18 3.45 -0.19 -7.94
N ALA A 19 4.21 -1.25 -7.64
CA ALA A 19 4.01 -2.09 -6.48
C ALA A 19 4.76 -1.60 -5.22
N SER A 20 5.32 -0.38 -5.23
CA SER A 20 5.98 0.21 -4.06
C SER A 20 4.99 0.44 -2.92
N ASN A 21 5.47 0.35 -1.68
CA ASN A 21 4.72 0.71 -0.48
C ASN A 21 4.72 2.22 -0.19
N HIS A 22 5.44 2.99 -1.01
CA HIS A 22 5.54 4.44 -0.88
C HIS A 22 4.62 5.12 -1.89
N ASP A 23 3.53 5.74 -1.42
CA ASP A 23 2.53 6.38 -2.29
C ASP A 23 3.14 7.41 -3.24
N GLY A 24 4.14 8.19 -2.77
CA GLY A 24 4.87 9.14 -3.60
C GLY A 24 5.63 8.50 -4.76
N GLU A 25 6.20 7.31 -4.55
CA GLU A 25 6.86 6.56 -5.63
C GLU A 25 5.85 5.99 -6.62
N VAL A 26 4.69 5.53 -6.16
CA VAL A 26 3.62 5.02 -7.04
C VAL A 26 3.12 6.14 -7.94
N VAL A 27 2.79 7.30 -7.39
CA VAL A 27 2.33 8.47 -8.16
C VAL A 27 3.41 8.98 -9.12
N ALA A 28 4.67 9.06 -8.67
CA ALA A 28 5.78 9.46 -9.53
C ALA A 28 6.00 8.48 -10.68
N THR A 29 5.87 7.17 -10.42
CA THR A 29 5.97 6.11 -11.41
C THR A 29 4.83 6.18 -12.42
N ALA A 30 3.59 6.35 -11.96
CA ALA A 30 2.43 6.52 -12.85
C ALA A 30 2.62 7.73 -13.79
N ARG A 31 3.08 8.87 -13.26
CA ARG A 31 3.41 10.06 -14.07
C ARG A 31 4.57 9.80 -15.04
N ALA A 32 5.57 9.03 -14.64
CA ALA A 32 6.68 8.66 -15.51
C ALA A 32 6.23 7.78 -16.69
N ILE A 33 5.31 6.83 -16.43
CA ILE A 33 4.69 6.01 -17.48
C ILE A 33 3.90 6.90 -18.44
N ASP A 34 3.04 7.78 -17.92
CA ASP A 34 2.23 8.70 -18.73
C ASP A 34 3.10 9.58 -19.66
N ARG A 35 4.18 10.16 -19.13
CA ARG A 35 5.15 10.93 -19.96
C ARG A 35 5.84 10.07 -21.01
N THR A 36 6.17 8.82 -20.68
CA THR A 36 6.82 7.89 -21.61
C THR A 36 5.89 7.53 -22.76
N LEU A 37 4.62 7.26 -22.49
CA LEU A 37 3.60 6.98 -23.50
C LEU A 37 3.34 8.22 -24.39
N LYS A 38 3.16 9.39 -23.76
CA LYS A 38 2.96 10.65 -24.48
C LYS A 38 4.13 11.03 -25.39
N SER A 39 5.36 10.63 -25.05
CA SER A 39 6.53 10.88 -25.91
C SER A 39 6.45 10.23 -27.30
N VAL A 40 5.56 9.24 -27.47
CA VAL A 40 5.29 8.57 -28.74
C VAL A 40 3.82 8.72 -29.19
N GLY A 41 3.09 9.67 -28.61
CA GLY A 41 1.68 9.92 -28.94
C GLY A 41 0.72 8.81 -28.51
N ALA A 42 1.14 7.93 -27.60
CA ALA A 42 0.31 6.87 -27.05
C ALA A 42 -0.27 7.26 -25.67
N ASP A 43 -1.28 6.52 -25.23
CA ASP A 43 -1.87 6.67 -23.90
C ASP A 43 -2.02 5.33 -23.14
N TRP A 44 -2.73 5.37 -22.00
CA TRP A 44 -3.00 4.20 -21.19
C TRP A 44 -3.89 3.16 -21.90
N HIS A 45 -4.79 3.60 -22.77
CA HIS A 45 -5.63 2.69 -23.55
C HIS A 45 -4.79 1.93 -24.57
N ASP A 46 -3.89 2.61 -25.30
CA ASP A 46 -2.94 1.96 -26.21
C ASP A 46 -2.07 0.93 -25.48
N LEU A 47 -1.61 1.26 -24.27
CA LEU A 47 -0.83 0.33 -23.44
C LEU A 47 -1.65 -0.93 -23.09
N THR A 48 -2.89 -0.77 -22.65
CA THR A 48 -3.77 -1.93 -22.37
C THR A 48 -4.09 -2.74 -23.61
N GLU A 49 -4.33 -2.08 -24.74
CA GLU A 49 -4.61 -2.73 -26.03
C GLU A 49 -3.40 -3.55 -26.50
N ALA A 50 -2.18 -3.08 -26.24
CA ALA A 50 -0.95 -3.81 -26.54
C ALA A 50 -0.81 -5.09 -25.69
N PHE A 51 -1.18 -5.06 -24.41
CA PHE A 51 -1.20 -6.26 -23.55
C PHE A 51 -2.28 -7.27 -23.98
N THR A 52 -3.44 -6.77 -24.43
CA THR A 52 -4.54 -7.63 -24.88
C THR A 52 -4.27 -8.27 -26.24
N ARG A 53 -3.59 -7.55 -27.16
CA ARG A 53 -3.19 -8.08 -28.48
C ARG A 53 -2.02 -9.06 -28.39
N GLY A 54 -1.05 -8.81 -27.50
CA GLY A 54 0.09 -9.70 -27.28
C GLY A 54 -0.21 -10.67 -26.14
N ALA A 55 -0.91 -11.78 -26.44
CA ALA A 55 -1.31 -12.83 -25.51
C ALA A 55 -0.30 -13.04 -24.37
N ALA A 56 -0.63 -12.51 -23.18
CA ALA A 56 0.25 -12.55 -22.03
C ALA A 56 0.18 -13.93 -21.35
N VAL A 57 1.27 -14.68 -21.42
CA VAL A 57 1.54 -15.76 -20.46
C VAL A 57 1.81 -15.11 -19.11
N ILE A 58 0.90 -15.28 -18.15
CA ILE A 58 1.13 -14.89 -16.76
C ILE A 58 2.14 -15.87 -16.18
N ILE A 59 3.44 -15.53 -16.22
CA ILE A 59 4.43 -16.19 -15.38
C ILE A 59 4.24 -15.62 -13.98
N ILE A 60 3.44 -16.30 -13.15
CA ILE A 60 3.49 -16.13 -11.71
C ILE A 60 4.92 -16.51 -11.34
N ARG A 61 5.80 -15.52 -11.15
CA ARG A 61 7.10 -15.78 -10.54
C ARG A 61 6.79 -16.37 -9.19
N ASP A 62 7.12 -17.65 -9.04
CA ASP A 62 7.09 -18.35 -7.77
C ASP A 62 7.93 -17.50 -6.81
N ARG A 63 7.25 -16.68 -5.99
CA ARG A 63 7.90 -16.03 -4.86
C ARG A 63 8.27 -17.19 -3.98
N LYS A 64 9.52 -17.66 -4.11
CA LYS A 64 10.11 -18.70 -3.27
C LYS A 64 9.67 -18.44 -1.84
N ALA A 65 8.66 -19.20 -1.40
CA ALA A 65 8.17 -19.16 -0.05
C ALA A 65 9.28 -19.79 0.78
N ALA A 66 10.19 -18.97 1.30
CA ALA A 66 11.09 -19.42 2.33
C ALA A 66 10.27 -19.60 3.61
N LYS A 67 9.58 -20.73 3.72
CA LYS A 67 9.09 -21.27 4.98
C LYS A 67 10.04 -22.40 5.38
N PRO A 68 11.02 -22.17 6.27
CA PRO A 68 11.47 -23.25 7.12
C PRO A 68 10.37 -23.49 8.16
N GLU A 69 9.84 -24.71 8.22
CA GLU A 69 9.05 -25.14 9.37
C GLU A 69 9.88 -24.98 10.65
N PRO A 70 9.34 -24.34 11.70
CA PRO A 70 10.07 -24.24 12.95
C PRO A 70 10.01 -25.59 13.68
N LYS A 71 11.19 -26.18 13.91
CA LYS A 71 11.40 -27.20 14.94
C LYS A 71 10.94 -26.66 16.30
N PRO A 72 10.41 -27.50 17.21
CA PRO A 72 9.98 -27.05 18.53
C PRO A 72 11.22 -26.60 19.32
N SER A 73 11.43 -25.29 19.41
CA SER A 73 12.54 -24.70 20.15
C SER A 73 12.02 -23.60 21.07
N SER A 74 12.20 -23.86 22.37
CA SER A 74 12.14 -22.96 23.53
C SER A 74 11.66 -21.52 23.30
N ARG A 75 10.51 -21.21 23.90
CA ARG A 75 9.89 -19.87 24.02
C ARG A 75 10.93 -18.79 24.34
N LYS A 76 11.21 -17.92 23.36
CA LYS A 76 11.47 -16.49 23.61
C LYS A 76 10.14 -15.75 23.45
N PRO A 77 9.77 -14.82 24.35
CA PRO A 77 8.55 -14.02 24.17
C PRO A 77 8.62 -13.30 22.81
N PRO A 78 7.54 -13.28 22.02
CA PRO A 78 7.57 -12.67 20.70
C PRO A 78 7.93 -11.19 20.80
N PRO A 79 8.73 -10.65 19.85
CA PRO A 79 8.89 -9.20 19.74
C PRO A 79 7.50 -8.58 19.62
N ARG A 80 7.23 -7.52 20.42
CA ARG A 80 5.92 -6.84 20.45
C ARG A 80 5.48 -6.52 19.02
N SER A 81 4.43 -7.16 18.54
CA SER A 81 3.83 -6.86 17.23
C SER A 81 2.91 -5.64 17.35
N ALA A 82 2.79 -4.86 16.27
CA ALA A 82 1.80 -3.79 16.21
C ALA A 82 0.38 -4.35 16.45
N PRO A 83 -0.48 -3.63 17.20
CA PRO A 83 -1.86 -4.06 17.39
C PRO A 83 -2.61 -3.98 16.06
N SER A 84 -3.57 -4.89 15.84
CA SER A 84 -4.48 -4.80 14.70
C SER A 84 -5.72 -3.97 15.04
N TRP A 85 -6.36 -3.40 14.03
CA TRP A 85 -7.58 -2.60 14.15
C TRP A 85 -8.68 -3.30 14.94
N ASP A 86 -8.93 -4.58 14.63
CA ASP A 86 -9.98 -5.37 15.26
C ASP A 86 -9.61 -5.77 16.70
N SER A 87 -8.33 -5.79 17.07
CA SER A 87 -7.88 -6.04 18.46
C SER A 87 -7.99 -4.82 19.37
N LEU A 88 -8.12 -3.62 18.80
CA LEU A 88 -8.19 -2.38 19.56
C LEU A 88 -9.63 -2.09 20.02
N SER A 89 -9.76 -1.65 21.27
CA SER A 89 -10.97 -1.01 21.76
C SER A 89 -11.23 0.31 21.01
N LEU A 90 -12.45 0.85 21.09
CA LEU A 90 -12.77 2.16 20.50
C LEU A 90 -11.80 3.25 21.00
N ALA A 91 -11.54 3.29 22.30
CA ALA A 91 -10.58 4.22 22.89
C ALA A 91 -9.16 4.03 22.33
N GLY A 92 -8.74 2.77 22.15
CA GLY A 92 -7.45 2.45 21.53
C GLY A 92 -7.37 2.90 20.07
N ARG A 93 -8.44 2.71 19.29
CA ARG A 93 -8.52 3.17 17.89
C ARG A 93 -8.40 4.68 17.81
N ILE A 94 -9.14 5.41 18.65
CA ILE A 94 -9.08 6.88 18.73
C ILE A 94 -7.66 7.33 19.08
N ALA A 95 -7.04 6.76 20.11
CA ALA A 95 -5.72 7.18 20.56
C ALA A 95 -4.63 6.96 19.49
N TRP A 96 -4.65 5.82 18.80
CA TRP A 96 -3.75 5.57 17.67
C TRP A 96 -3.97 6.55 16.51
N LEU A 97 -5.23 6.80 16.13
CA LEU A 97 -5.53 7.70 15.02
C LEU A 97 -5.18 9.15 15.33
N THR A 98 -5.35 9.62 16.57
CA THR A 98 -4.92 10.96 17.00
C THR A 98 -3.41 11.13 16.80
N ILE A 99 -2.60 10.17 17.26
CA ILE A 99 -1.14 10.21 17.03
C ILE A 99 -0.82 10.21 15.54
N CYS A 100 -1.52 9.39 14.75
CA CYS A 100 -1.28 9.29 13.32
C CYS A 100 -1.68 10.58 12.56
N ALA A 101 -2.75 11.27 12.98
CA ALA A 101 -3.20 12.51 12.38
C ALA A 101 -2.28 13.70 12.71
N GLU A 102 -1.70 13.72 13.92
CA GLU A 102 -0.88 14.85 14.39
C GLU A 102 0.61 14.75 14.05
N LYS A 103 1.14 13.56 13.72
CA LYS A 103 2.60 13.33 13.59
C LYS A 103 3.04 13.14 12.14
N ALA A 104 4.07 13.90 11.75
CA ALA A 104 4.65 13.96 10.40
C ALA A 104 5.38 12.68 9.91
N CYS A 105 5.30 11.57 10.63
CA CYS A 105 5.92 10.30 10.23
C CYS A 105 5.14 9.54 9.15
N LEU A 106 3.89 9.93 8.91
CA LEU A 106 3.01 9.36 7.89
C LEU A 106 2.94 10.26 6.67
N SER A 107 2.56 9.70 5.52
CA SER A 107 2.33 10.51 4.33
C SER A 107 1.18 11.50 4.57
N PRO A 108 1.15 12.67 3.88
CA PRO A 108 0.04 13.62 4.02
C PRO A 108 -1.33 12.97 3.76
N TRP A 109 -1.39 12.01 2.83
CA TRP A 109 -2.61 11.24 2.57
C TRP A 109 -3.00 10.32 3.73
N GLU A 110 -2.04 9.62 4.34
CA GLU A 110 -2.29 8.76 5.51
C GLU A 110 -2.79 9.59 6.70
N GLN A 111 -2.25 10.80 6.90
CA GLN A 111 -2.71 11.74 7.93
C GLN A 111 -4.16 12.16 7.68
N SER A 112 -4.48 12.63 6.47
CA SER A 112 -5.87 13.02 6.11
C SER A 112 -6.84 11.84 6.19
N PHE A 113 -6.41 10.62 5.84
CA PHE A 113 -7.24 9.43 6.01
C PHE A 113 -7.48 9.13 7.49
N ALA A 114 -6.43 9.15 8.33
CA ALA A 114 -6.55 8.92 9.76
C ALA A 114 -7.48 9.94 10.42
N GLU A 115 -7.37 11.21 10.05
CA GLU A 115 -8.26 12.28 10.48
C GLU A 115 -9.71 12.02 10.05
N SER A 116 -9.96 11.64 8.80
CA SER A 116 -11.30 11.31 8.31
C SER A 116 -11.94 10.15 9.09
N ILE A 117 -11.18 9.10 9.40
CA ILE A 117 -11.69 7.99 10.22
C ILE A 117 -11.90 8.42 11.67
N LEU A 118 -11.01 9.25 12.22
CA LEU A 118 -11.14 9.78 13.58
C LEU A 118 -12.42 10.60 13.74
N VAL A 119 -12.72 11.49 12.78
CA VAL A 119 -13.97 12.26 12.74
C VAL A 119 -15.16 11.30 12.64
N SER A 120 -15.14 10.35 11.70
CA SER A 120 -16.24 9.39 11.55
C SER A 120 -16.49 8.54 12.80
N LEU A 121 -15.45 8.16 13.56
CA LEU A 121 -15.60 7.40 14.80
C LEU A 121 -16.11 8.24 15.97
N ARG A 122 -15.83 9.55 15.99
CA ARG A 122 -16.36 10.46 16.99
C ARG A 122 -17.85 10.76 16.74
N ASP A 123 -18.23 10.87 15.47
CA ASP A 123 -19.61 11.14 15.07
C ASP A 123 -20.51 9.91 15.21
N ASP A 124 -20.05 8.73 14.76
CA ASP A 124 -20.76 7.46 14.91
C ASP A 124 -19.78 6.32 15.26
N PRO A 125 -19.60 6.03 16.56
CA PRO A 125 -18.68 5.00 17.03
C PRO A 125 -19.01 3.57 16.59
N TYR A 126 -20.27 3.32 16.22
CA TYR A 126 -20.75 1.98 15.85
C TYR A 126 -20.80 1.76 14.35
N ARG A 127 -20.53 2.80 13.56
CA ARG A 127 -20.50 2.71 12.11
C ARG A 127 -19.49 1.64 11.67
N PRO A 128 -19.93 0.62 10.91
CA PRO A 128 -19.02 -0.40 10.42
C PRO A 128 -18.11 0.20 9.34
N LEU A 129 -16.80 0.08 9.55
CA LEU A 129 -15.80 0.35 8.52
C LEU A 129 -15.75 -0.80 7.52
N SER A 130 -15.62 -0.46 6.24
CA SER A 130 -15.40 -1.45 5.19
C SER A 130 -14.09 -2.23 5.43
N PRO A 131 -13.98 -3.48 4.94
CA PRO A 131 -12.73 -4.26 5.05
C PRO A 131 -11.50 -3.52 4.49
N LYS A 132 -11.68 -2.74 3.43
CA LYS A 132 -10.63 -1.91 2.84
C LYS A 132 -10.16 -0.81 3.80
N GLN A 133 -11.10 -0.11 4.45
CA GLN A 133 -10.75 0.92 5.44
C GLN A 133 -10.03 0.33 6.64
N LYS A 134 -10.46 -0.84 7.14
CA LYS A 134 -9.77 -1.56 8.21
C LYS A 134 -8.33 -1.90 7.83
N GLY A 135 -8.12 -2.43 6.61
CA GLY A 135 -6.79 -2.74 6.11
C GLY A 135 -5.87 -1.51 6.00
N ILE A 136 -6.43 -0.34 5.65
CA ILE A 136 -5.67 0.92 5.65
C ILE A 136 -5.31 1.34 7.09
N CYS A 137 -6.24 1.22 8.04
CA CYS A 137 -5.97 1.53 9.45
C CYS A 137 -4.88 0.61 10.03
N ASP A 138 -4.91 -0.69 9.74
CA ASP A 138 -3.85 -1.64 10.13
C ASP A 138 -2.49 -1.23 9.59
N ARG A 139 -2.43 -0.78 8.33
CA ARG A 139 -1.18 -0.29 7.72
C ARG A 139 -0.67 0.96 8.42
N ILE A 140 -1.55 1.93 8.69
CA ILE A 140 -1.22 3.18 9.37
C ILE A 140 -0.69 2.91 10.79
N ILE A 141 -1.40 2.08 11.57
CA ILE A 141 -0.99 1.70 12.94
C ILE A 141 0.37 0.99 12.91
N ARG A 142 0.58 0.08 11.96
CA ARG A 142 1.87 -0.62 11.81
C ARG A 142 3.00 0.34 11.45
N SER A 143 2.74 1.31 10.58
CA SER A 143 3.72 2.33 10.20
C SER A 143 4.12 3.15 11.43
N ALA A 144 3.14 3.73 12.15
CA ALA A 144 3.40 4.48 13.38
C ALA A 144 4.11 3.64 14.45
N PHE A 145 3.71 2.36 14.61
CA PHE A 145 4.36 1.45 15.54
C PHE A 145 5.84 1.21 15.21
N ASN A 146 6.17 1.06 13.93
CA ASN A 146 7.54 0.87 13.44
C ASN A 146 8.41 2.12 13.64
N PHE A 147 7.81 3.31 13.61
CA PHE A 147 8.47 4.55 14.00
C PHE A 147 8.58 4.75 15.53
N GLY A 148 8.12 3.77 16.33
CA GLY A 148 8.25 3.79 17.79
C GLY A 148 7.09 4.49 18.52
N PHE A 149 6.08 4.99 17.81
CA PHE A 149 4.94 5.66 18.44
C PHE A 149 4.07 4.69 19.23
N ARG A 150 3.61 5.10 20.40
CA ARG A 150 2.64 4.39 21.23
C ARG A 150 1.66 5.42 21.83
N PRO A 151 0.34 5.18 21.79
CA PRO A 151 -0.63 5.96 22.54
C PRO A 151 -0.56 5.73 24.05
#